data_AF-A0A829NGR5-F1
#
_entry.id   AF-A0A829NGR5-F1
#
_cell.length_a   1.000
_cell.length_b   1.000
_cell.length_c   1.000
_cell.angle_alpha   90.00
_cell.angle_beta   90.00
_cell.angle_gamma   90.00
#
_symmetry.space_group_name_H-M   'P 1'
#
loop_
_entity.id
_entity.type
_entity.pdbx_description
1 polymer ?
#
loop_
_entity_poly.entity_id
_entity_poly.type
_entity_poly.pdbx_seq_one_letter_code
_entity_poly.pdbx_strand_id
1 'polypeptide(L)'
;MRSKRIPAEEQYRLIMECRQSGLTDHQWCVEHDIKPGTFYNWVKRLRQKGCVDLPASTGRSYRAPENQEVVRVDFHDTDPLQYEQPLNVIPVATERNNLSVAEPMKL
;
A
#
# COMPACT_ATOMS: atom_id res chain seq x y z
N MET A 1 -37.35 11.86 5.20
CA MET A 1 -36.75 13.20 5.03
C MET A 1 -35.39 13.03 4.37
N ARG A 2 -35.10 13.73 3.27
CA ARG A 2 -33.82 13.60 2.55
C ARG A 2 -32.78 14.42 3.32
N SER A 3 -31.72 13.80 3.83
CA SER A 3 -30.64 14.51 4.52
C SER A 3 -30.07 15.59 3.58
N LYS A 4 -29.81 16.77 4.15
CA LYS A 4 -29.20 17.88 3.41
C LYS A 4 -27.87 17.38 2.83
N ARG A 5 -27.66 17.60 1.53
CA ARG A 5 -26.39 17.22 0.88
C ARG A 5 -25.33 18.23 1.30
N ILE A 6 -24.23 17.74 1.85
CA ILE A 6 -23.06 18.56 2.15
C ILE A 6 -22.41 19.00 0.81
N PRO A 7 -22.16 20.30 0.58
CA PRO A 7 -21.51 20.80 -0.62
C PRO A 7 -20.03 20.36 -0.70
N ALA A 8 -19.45 20.37 -1.91
CA ALA A 8 -18.10 19.87 -2.14
C ALA A 8 -17.01 20.60 -1.34
N GLU A 9 -17.18 21.91 -1.13
CA GLU A 9 -16.27 22.74 -0.32
C GLU A 9 -16.23 22.26 1.14
N GLU A 10 -17.39 21.98 1.72
CA GLU A 10 -17.48 21.51 3.10
C GLU A 10 -17.01 20.06 3.23
N GLN A 11 -17.26 19.22 2.21
CA GLN A 11 -16.65 17.87 2.14
C GLN A 11 -15.12 17.95 2.21
N TYR A 12 -14.51 18.91 1.48
CA TYR A 12 -13.06 19.09 1.50
C TYR A 12 -12.55 19.50 2.89
N ARG A 13 -13.23 20.46 3.55
CA ARG A 13 -12.87 20.88 4.91
C ARG A 13 -12.91 19.73 5.91
N LEU A 14 -13.99 18.94 5.89
CA LEU A 14 -14.13 17.78 6.78
C LEU A 14 -13.05 16.73 6.52
N ILE A 15 -12.64 16.53 5.25
CA ILE A 15 -11.54 15.62 4.94
C ILE A 15 -10.21 16.15 5.47
N MET A 16 -9.94 17.46 5.35
CA MET A 16 -8.72 18.05 5.90
C MET A 16 -8.68 17.96 7.43
N GLU A 17 -9.79 18.20 8.09
CA GLU A 17 -9.91 18.05 9.55
C GLU A 17 -9.67 16.60 9.99
N CYS A 18 -10.29 15.63 9.31
CA CYS A 18 -10.03 14.20 9.54
C CYS A 18 -8.54 13.87 9.42
N ARG A 19 -7.84 14.46 8.46
CA ARG A 19 -6.39 14.23 8.22
C ARG A 19 -5.52 14.84 9.31
N GLN A 20 -5.93 15.99 9.84
CA GLN A 20 -5.23 16.70 10.91
C GLN A 20 -5.52 16.11 12.30
N SER A 21 -6.63 15.40 12.47
CA SER A 21 -7.04 14.81 13.76
C SER A 21 -6.07 13.75 14.30
N GLY A 22 -5.27 13.12 13.43
CA GLY A 22 -4.42 11.98 13.78
C GLY A 22 -5.18 10.67 13.99
N LEU A 23 -6.52 10.68 13.92
CA LEU A 23 -7.36 9.49 13.97
C LEU A 23 -7.40 8.79 12.60
N THR A 24 -7.68 7.48 12.61
CA THR A 24 -7.99 6.80 11.35
C THR A 24 -9.27 7.36 10.73
N ASP A 25 -9.38 7.30 9.40
CA ASP A 25 -10.59 7.73 8.67
C ASP A 25 -11.87 7.16 9.27
N HIS A 26 -11.83 5.88 9.64
CA HIS A 26 -12.96 5.18 10.23
C HIS A 26 -13.35 5.76 11.59
N GLN A 27 -12.38 5.95 12.49
CA GLN A 27 -12.63 6.47 13.84
C GLN A 27 -13.21 7.89 13.79
N TRP A 28 -12.58 8.77 13.01
CA TRP A 28 -13.03 10.14 12.86
C TRP A 28 -14.46 10.20 12.31
N CYS A 29 -14.77 9.37 11.30
CA CYS A 29 -16.12 9.25 10.74
C CYS A 29 -17.17 8.85 11.80
N VAL A 30 -16.86 7.88 12.66
CA VAL A 30 -17.78 7.44 13.73
C VAL A 30 -18.01 8.56 14.74
N GLU A 31 -16.97 9.29 15.14
CA GLU A 31 -17.06 10.40 16.09
C GLU A 31 -17.86 11.60 15.55
N HIS A 32 -17.83 11.81 14.23
CA HIS A 32 -18.50 12.92 13.56
C HIS A 32 -19.86 12.54 12.93
N ASP A 33 -20.41 11.36 13.26
CA ASP A 33 -21.65 10.79 12.71
C ASP A 33 -21.68 10.76 11.16
N ILE A 34 -20.52 10.58 10.54
CA ILE A 34 -20.37 10.43 9.10
C ILE A 34 -20.21 8.95 8.80
N LYS A 35 -21.06 8.41 7.90
CA LYS A 35 -20.88 7.04 7.43
C LYS A 35 -19.54 6.93 6.68
N PRO A 36 -18.64 5.99 7.00
CA PRO A 36 -17.36 5.86 6.31
C PRO A 36 -17.50 5.71 4.79
N GLY A 37 -18.50 4.97 4.32
CA GLY A 37 -18.80 4.86 2.87
C GLY A 37 -19.13 6.20 2.21
N THR A 38 -19.80 7.11 2.92
CA THR A 38 -20.07 8.47 2.43
C THR A 38 -18.78 9.27 2.33
N PHE A 39 -17.94 9.21 3.36
CA PHE A 39 -16.64 9.88 3.39
C PHE A 39 -15.73 9.44 2.24
N TYR A 40 -15.58 8.13 2.01
CA TYR A 40 -14.77 7.62 0.91
C TYR A 40 -15.33 7.99 -0.46
N ASN A 41 -16.65 8.09 -0.60
CA ASN A 41 -17.28 8.59 -1.82
C ASN A 41 -16.98 10.07 -2.08
N TRP A 42 -16.92 10.91 -1.03
CA TRP A 42 -16.50 12.31 -1.16
C TRP A 42 -15.05 12.41 -1.62
N VAL A 43 -14.14 11.69 -0.95
CA VAL A 43 -12.71 11.62 -1.32
C VAL A 43 -12.56 11.21 -2.78
N LYS A 44 -13.24 10.14 -3.21
CA LYS A 44 -13.22 9.65 -4.60
C LYS A 44 -13.68 10.72 -5.59
N ARG A 45 -14.81 11.37 -5.32
CA ARG A 45 -15.38 12.40 -6.21
C ARG A 45 -14.50 13.64 -6.30
N LEU A 46 -13.87 14.06 -5.20
CA LEU A 46 -12.97 15.20 -5.20
C LEU A 46 -11.71 14.93 -6.03
N ARG A 47 -11.11 13.74 -5.90
CA ARG A 47 -9.97 13.32 -6.73
C ARG A 47 -10.33 13.26 -8.22
N GLN A 48 -11.50 12.73 -8.55
CA GLN A 48 -11.96 12.63 -9.94
C GLN A 48 -12.24 13.99 -10.61
N LYS A 49 -12.63 15.00 -9.82
CA LYS A 49 -12.89 16.35 -10.33
C LYS A 49 -11.62 17.14 -10.62
N GLY A 50 -10.42 16.60 -10.32
CA GLY A 50 -9.14 17.28 -10.55
C GLY A 50 -8.96 18.57 -9.73
N CYS A 51 -9.81 18.79 -8.73
CA CYS A 51 -9.98 20.10 -8.11
C CYS A 51 -9.12 20.30 -6.85
N VAL A 52 -8.47 19.26 -6.32
CA VAL A 52 -7.79 19.36 -5.02
C VAL A 52 -6.74 18.27 -4.82
N ASP A 53 -5.58 18.69 -4.30
CA ASP A 53 -4.51 17.81 -3.86
C ASP A 53 -4.86 17.27 -2.46
N LEU A 54 -5.59 16.14 -2.42
CA LEU A 54 -6.02 15.54 -1.15
C LEU A 54 -4.90 14.73 -0.51
N PRO A 55 -4.52 15.03 0.75
CA PRO A 55 -3.49 14.29 1.47
C PRO A 55 -3.81 12.79 1.61
N ALA A 56 -2.76 11.99 1.81
CA ALA A 56 -2.85 10.54 1.98
C ALA A 56 -3.73 10.15 3.18
N SER A 57 -4.32 8.94 3.14
CA SER A 57 -5.21 8.52 4.22
C SER A 57 -4.48 8.32 5.54
N THR A 58 -5.07 8.82 6.62
CA THR A 58 -4.58 8.63 7.99
C THR A 58 -4.64 7.14 8.32
N GLY A 59 -3.48 6.53 8.57
CA GLY A 59 -3.32 5.07 8.73
C GLY A 59 -2.62 4.38 7.56
N ARG A 60 -2.45 5.04 6.42
CA ARG A 60 -1.49 4.65 5.36
C ARG A 60 -0.31 5.61 5.32
N SER A 61 0.22 5.98 6.49
CA SER A 61 1.66 6.21 6.52
C SER A 61 2.26 4.84 6.25
N TYR A 62 2.88 4.63 5.09
CA TYR A 62 4.00 3.69 5.05
C TYR A 62 4.95 4.24 6.11
N ARG A 63 4.84 3.77 7.36
CA ARG A 63 5.99 3.82 8.23
C ARG A 63 7.03 3.08 7.41
N ALA A 64 8.05 3.79 6.94
CA ALA A 64 9.28 3.11 6.58
C ALA A 64 9.53 2.14 7.74
N PRO A 65 9.66 0.82 7.49
CA PRO A 65 9.91 -0.11 8.58
C PRO A 65 11.03 0.51 9.41
N GLU A 66 10.77 0.68 10.71
CA GLU A 66 11.81 1.05 11.65
C GLU A 66 13.03 0.22 11.31
N ASN A 67 14.20 0.85 11.11
CA ASN A 67 15.40 0.19 10.59
C ASN A 67 15.61 -1.14 11.32
N GLN A 68 15.19 -2.24 10.69
CA GLN A 68 15.27 -3.55 11.30
C GLN A 68 16.74 -3.96 11.21
N GLU A 69 17.41 -4.05 12.35
CA GLU A 69 18.78 -4.54 12.40
C GLU A 69 18.78 -6.04 12.02
N VAL A 70 19.26 -6.35 10.82
CA VAL A 70 19.36 -7.72 10.31
C VAL A 70 20.75 -8.28 10.59
N VAL A 71 20.82 -9.35 11.38
CA VAL A 71 22.06 -10.08 11.66
C VAL A 71 22.22 -11.21 10.64
N ARG A 72 23.41 -11.36 10.06
CA ARG A 72 23.73 -12.51 9.21
C ARG A 72 23.86 -13.74 10.08
N VAL A 73 23.06 -14.77 9.81
CA VAL A 73 23.20 -16.09 10.43
C VAL A 73 24.02 -16.95 9.49
N ASP A 74 25.19 -17.38 9.94
CA ASP A 74 26.01 -18.35 9.23
C ASP A 74 25.42 -19.74 9.46
N PHE A 75 24.83 -20.31 8.41
CA PHE A 75 24.47 -21.72 8.41
C PHE A 75 25.75 -22.50 8.16
N HIS A 76 26.29 -23.14 9.20
CA HIS A 76 27.27 -24.19 8.99
C HIS A 76 26.53 -25.34 8.30
N ASP A 77 26.98 -25.70 7.10
CA ASP A 77 26.60 -26.94 6.41
C ASP A 77 26.89 -28.11 7.36
N THR A 78 25.90 -28.46 8.16
CA THR A 78 25.88 -29.77 8.78
C THR A 78 25.51 -30.68 7.64
N ASP A 79 26.45 -31.56 7.27
CA ASP A 79 26.32 -32.60 6.27
C ASP A 79 24.85 -33.04 6.12
N PRO A 80 24.28 -33.03 4.90
CA PRO A 80 22.93 -33.51 4.70
C PRO A 80 22.91 -35.00 5.10
N LEU A 81 22.37 -35.29 6.28
CA LEU A 81 21.99 -36.66 6.59
C LEU A 81 21.01 -37.08 5.51
N GLN A 82 21.44 -38.03 4.68
CA GLN A 82 20.64 -38.69 3.67
C GLN A 82 19.35 -39.19 4.31
N TYR A 83 18.26 -38.45 4.09
CA TYR A 83 16.92 -38.98 4.30
C TYR A 83 16.37 -39.30 2.92
N GLU A 84 16.47 -40.59 2.55
CA GLU A 84 15.89 -41.15 1.33
C GLU A 84 14.39 -40.81 1.28
N GLN A 85 13.99 -39.95 0.33
CA GLN A 85 12.59 -39.79 -0.05
C GLN A 85 12.38 -40.32 -1.47
N PRO A 86 11.39 -41.19 -1.70
CA PRO A 86 11.25 -41.92 -2.94
C PRO A 86 10.89 -41.01 -4.13
N LEU A 87 11.58 -41.27 -5.24
CA LEU A 87 11.33 -40.77 -6.59
C LEU A 87 9.83 -40.73 -6.91
N ASN A 88 9.28 -39.53 -7.19
CA ASN A 88 8.24 -39.29 -8.20
C ASN A 88 7.81 -37.81 -8.26
N VAL A 89 8.55 -36.95 -8.96
CA VAL A 89 7.98 -35.98 -9.92
C VAL A 89 9.08 -35.37 -10.80
N ILE A 90 8.83 -35.33 -12.11
CA ILE A 90 9.72 -34.85 -13.18
C ILE A 90 9.84 -33.31 -13.13
N PRO A 91 11.03 -32.69 -13.37
CA PRO A 91 11.17 -31.23 -13.39
C PRO A 91 10.76 -30.62 -14.74
N VAL A 92 10.02 -29.50 -14.73
CA VAL A 92 9.85 -28.65 -15.91
C VAL A 92 11.02 -27.66 -15.98
N ALA A 93 11.70 -27.62 -17.12
CA ALA A 93 12.93 -26.88 -17.34
C ALA A 93 12.73 -25.35 -17.26
N THR A 94 13.67 -24.70 -16.58
CA THR A 94 13.93 -23.25 -16.63
C THR A 94 14.64 -22.89 -17.94
N GLU A 95 14.07 -21.99 -18.74
CA GLU A 95 14.84 -21.22 -19.73
C GLU A 95 15.13 -19.81 -19.19
N ARG A 96 16.42 -19.48 -19.19
CA ARG A 96 17.02 -18.24 -18.70
C ARG A 96 17.23 -17.33 -19.90
N ASN A 97 16.53 -16.19 -19.97
CA ASN A 97 16.80 -15.18 -21.01
C ASN A 97 17.79 -14.14 -20.45
N ASN A 98 18.97 -14.10 -21.08
CA ASN A 98 20.11 -13.24 -20.72
C ASN A 98 20.02 -11.93 -21.50
N LEU A 99 19.79 -10.80 -20.81
CA LEU A 99 19.71 -9.47 -21.41
C LEU A 99 21.13 -8.91 -21.64
N SER A 100 21.55 -8.84 -22.90
CA SER A 100 22.84 -8.25 -23.29
C SER A 100 22.76 -6.72 -23.36
N VAL A 101 23.71 -6.07 -22.70
CA VAL A 101 23.98 -4.62 -22.71
C VAL A 101 24.41 -4.18 -24.11
N ALA A 102 23.83 -3.08 -24.61
CA ALA A 102 24.32 -2.36 -25.80
C ALA A 102 24.60 -0.90 -25.41
N GLU A 103 25.87 -0.48 -25.55
CA GLU A 103 26.34 0.90 -25.41
C GLU A 103 25.94 1.78 -26.61
N PRO A 104 25.84 3.12 -26.43
CA PRO A 104 25.44 4.05 -27.48
C PRO A 104 26.64 4.59 -28.29
N MET A 105 26.55 4.59 -29.63
CA MET A 105 27.47 5.33 -30.49
C MET A 105 27.01 6.78 -30.69
N LYS A 106 27.90 7.71 -30.37
CA LYS A 106 27.86 9.14 -30.70
C LYS A 106 28.18 9.35 -32.19
N LEU A 107 27.48 10.30 -32.81
CA LEU A 107 27.93 11.07 -33.98
C LEU A 107 27.59 12.54 -33.73
#